data_AF-A0A3B9BWT2-F1
#
_entry.id   AF-A0A3B9BWT2-F1
#
_cell.length_a   1.000
_cell.length_b   1.000
_cell.length_c   1.000
_cell.angle_alpha   90.00
_cell.angle_beta   90.00
_cell.angle_gamma   90.00
#
_symmetry.space_group_name_H-M   'P 1'
#
loop_
_entity.id
_entity.type
_entity.pdbx_description
1 polymer ?
#
loop_
_entity_poly.entity_id
_entity_poly.type
_entity_poly.pdbx_seq_one_letter_code
_entity_poly.pdbx_strand_id
1 'polypeptide(L)' 'MKVNEHGSPADRGSADAYYGRRMNPHWWPSGSYEGKRVESRDMSQSQIDAYVEAYEAQDSFKDW' A
#
# COMPACT_ATOMS: atom_id res chain seq x y z
N MET A 1 14.76 -5.29 -13.94
CA MET A 1 14.16 -5.81 -12.69
C MET A 1 12.65 -5.65 -12.84
N LYS A 2 11.87 -6.73 -12.77
CA LYS A 2 10.41 -6.60 -12.73
C LYS A 2 10.07 -5.97 -11.38
N VAL A 3 9.57 -4.74 -11.38
CA VAL A 3 8.92 -4.20 -10.19
C VAL A 3 7.66 -5.03 -10.03
N ASN A 4 7.55 -5.82 -8.97
CA ASN A 4 6.28 -6.45 -8.62
C ASN A 4 5.32 -5.30 -8.29
N GLU A 5 4.28 -5.11 -9.10
CA GLU A 5 3.22 -4.12 -8.82
C GLU A 5 2.50 -4.47 -7.50
N HIS A 6 2.40 -5.77 -7.23
CA HIS A 6 1.91 -6.33 -5.98
C HIS A 6 2.86 -5.99 -4.83
N GLY A 7 2.34 -5.37 -3.79
CA GLY A 7 3.09 -4.90 -2.63
C GLY A 7 3.65 -3.49 -2.76
N SER A 8 3.44 -2.78 -3.87
CA SER A 8 3.80 -1.35 -4.00
C SER A 8 3.03 -0.46 -3.01
N PRO A 9 3.45 0.79 -2.75
CA PRO A 9 2.71 1.69 -1.87
C PRO A 9 1.26 1.91 -2.31
N ALA A 10 1.02 2.10 -3.61
CA ALA A 10 -0.33 2.28 -4.16
C ALA A 10 -1.18 1.00 -4.04
N ASP A 11 -0.59 -0.18 -4.33
CA ASP A 11 -1.26 -1.47 -4.12
C ASP A 11 -1.65 -1.65 -2.65
N ARG A 12 -0.75 -1.31 -1.71
CA ARG A 12 -1.02 -1.43 -0.28
C ARG A 12 -2.06 -0.42 0.21
N GLY A 13 -2.01 0.81 -0.27
CA GLY A 13 -2.98 1.87 0.06
C GLY A 13 -4.39 1.48 -0.35
N SER A 14 -4.59 1.14 -1.63
CA SER A 14 -5.89 0.71 -2.15
C SER A 14 -6.41 -0.57 -1.49
N ALA A 15 -5.53 -1.53 -1.18
CA ALA A 15 -5.93 -2.75 -0.52
C ALA A 15 -6.25 -2.53 0.97
N ASP A 16 -5.56 -1.65 1.68
CA ASP A 16 -5.91 -1.31 3.07
C ASP A 16 -7.28 -0.64 3.13
N ALA A 17 -7.56 0.31 2.22
CA ALA A 17 -8.88 0.92 2.10
C ALA A 17 -9.95 -0.11 1.72
N TYR A 18 -9.72 -0.95 0.70
CA TYR A 18 -10.67 -1.97 0.25
C TYR A 18 -11.12 -2.92 1.37
N TYR A 19 -10.20 -3.30 2.27
CA TYR A 19 -10.50 -4.14 3.42
C TYR A 19 -10.93 -3.37 4.69
N GLY A 20 -11.17 -2.06 4.60
CA GLY A 20 -11.60 -1.21 5.72
C GLY A 20 -10.56 -1.07 6.83
N ARG A 21 -9.28 -1.25 6.52
CA ARG A 21 -8.18 -1.14 7.50
C ARG A 21 -7.83 0.33 7.71
N ARG A 22 -7.35 0.66 8.90
CA ARG A 22 -6.85 2.02 9.18
C ARG A 22 -5.66 2.34 8.27
N MET A 23 -5.62 3.59 7.82
CA MET A 23 -4.48 4.15 7.10
C MET A 23 -3.18 3.92 7.89
N ASN A 24 -2.22 3.25 7.26
CA ASN A 24 -0.93 2.89 7.84
C ASN A 24 0.08 2.81 6.69
N PRO A 25 0.73 3.91 6.29
CA PRO A 25 1.65 3.89 5.15
C PRO A 25 2.76 2.86 5.31
N HIS A 26 2.77 1.86 4.43
CA HIS A 26 3.80 0.83 4.33
C HIS A 26 3.71 0.13 2.99
N TRP A 27 4.73 -0.65 2.65
CA TRP A 27 4.71 -1.46 1.45
C TRP A 27 5.70 -2.64 1.55
N TRP A 28 5.64 -3.55 0.59
CA TRP A 28 6.42 -4.79 0.55
C TRP A 28 7.14 -4.92 -0.80
N PRO A 29 8.46 -4.71 -0.87
CA PRO A 29 9.21 -4.69 -2.13
C PRO A 29 9.21 -6.00 -2.90
N SER A 30 9.00 -7.14 -2.21
CA SER A 30 8.99 -8.46 -2.84
C SER A 30 7.59 -8.94 -3.21
N GLY A 31 6.53 -8.22 -2.85
CA GLY A 31 5.16 -8.74 -2.91
C GLY A 31 4.42 -8.50 -1.60
N SER A 32 3.11 -8.27 -1.64
CA SER A 32 2.31 -8.07 -0.41
C SER A 32 2.55 -9.20 0.60
N TYR A 33 3.02 -8.85 1.80
CA TYR A 33 3.42 -9.77 2.88
C TYR A 33 4.63 -10.66 2.61
N GLU A 34 5.41 -10.36 1.57
CA GLU A 34 6.63 -11.07 1.22
C GLU A 34 7.88 -10.20 1.48
N GLY A 35 8.87 -10.76 2.18
CA GLY A 35 10.15 -10.09 2.44
C GLY A 35 10.10 -9.07 3.58
N LYS A 36 10.93 -8.01 3.47
CA LYS A 36 11.01 -6.96 4.51
C LYS A 36 9.95 -5.88 4.24
N ARG A 37 9.03 -5.71 5.19
CA ARG A 37 8.11 -4.56 5.22
C ARG A 37 8.91 -3.26 5.31
N VAL A 38 8.59 -2.30 4.44
CA VAL A 38 9.10 -0.93 4.53
C VAL A 38 8.09 -0.12 5.33
N GLU A 39 8.51 0.34 6.50
CA GLU A 39 7.71 1.16 7.42
C GLU A 39 7.62 2.60 6.92
N SER A 40 6.59 3.34 7.34
CA SER A 40 6.41 4.76 6.96
C SER A 40 7.64 5.63 7.17
N ARG A 41 8.38 5.43 8.28
CA ARG A 41 9.62 6.15 8.59
C ARG A 41 10.77 5.89 7.61
N ASP A 42 10.69 4.78 6.89
CA ASP A 42 11.69 4.31 5.92
C ASP A 42 11.21 4.52 4.47
N MET A 43 10.02 5.12 4.27
CA MET A 43 9.48 5.48 2.96
C MET A 43 9.93 6.88 2.54
N SER A 44 10.09 7.10 1.23
CA SER A 44 10.19 8.46 0.69
C SER A 44 8.82 9.16 0.71
N GLN A 45 8.81 10.49 0.65
CA GLN A 45 7.58 11.26 0.57
C GLN A 45 6.69 10.80 -0.60
N SER A 46 7.28 10.59 -1.79
CA SER A 46 6.54 10.10 -2.96
C SER A 46 5.91 8.71 -2.77
N GLN A 47 6.50 7.84 -1.94
CA GLN A 47 5.93 6.54 -1.62
C GLN A 47 4.75 6.70 -0.65
N ILE A 48 4.86 7.61 0.31
CA ILE A 48 3.77 7.93 1.23
C ILE A 48 2.60 8.53 0.44
N ASP A 49 2.87 9.48 -0.45
CA ASP A 49 1.86 10.13 -1.29
C ASP A 49 1.15 9.09 -2.15
N ALA A 50 1.89 8.18 -2.80
CA ALA A 50 1.29 7.10 -3.60
C ALA A 50 0.41 6.14 -2.78
N TYR A 51 0.79 5.85 -1.53
CA TYR A 51 -0.05 5.07 -0.61
C TYR A 51 -1.34 5.82 -0.26
N VAL A 52 -1.22 7.10 0.12
CA VAL A 52 -2.35 7.93 0.57
C VAL A 52 -3.33 8.16 -0.58
N GLU A 53 -2.83 8.55 -1.75
CA GLU A 53 -3.66 8.76 -2.95
C GLU A 53 -4.47 7.50 -3.30
N ALA A 54 -3.83 6.33 -3.29
CA ALA A 54 -4.52 5.07 -3.58
C ALA A 54 -5.51 4.64 -2.47
N TYR A 55 -5.22 4.97 -1.21
CA TYR A 55 -6.14 4.73 -0.09
C TYR A 55 -7.39 5.62 -0.21
N GLU A 56 -7.21 6.90 -0.51
CA GLU A 56 -8.30 7.89 -0.63
C GLU A 56 -9.12 7.72 -1.92
N ALA A 57 -8.49 7.27 -3.01
CA ALA A 57 -9.17 7.01 -4.28
C ALA A 57 -10.00 5.72 -4.30
N GLN A 58 -9.85 4.84 -3.30
CA GLN A 58 -10.63 3.61 -3.22
C GLN A 58 -12.10 3.92 -2.89
N ASP A 59 -12.99 3.58 -3.82
CA ASP A 59 -14.43 3.81 -3.75
C ASP A 59 -15.24 2.52 -3.59
N SER A 60 -14.59 1.37 -3.67
CA SER A 60 -15.17 0.03 -3.50
C SER A 60 -14.57 -0.65 -2.27
N PHE A 61 -15.43 -1.33 -1.52
CA PHE A 61 -15.06 -1.95 -0.26
C PHE A 61 -15.52 -3.40 -0.26
N LYS A 62 -14.74 -4.26 0.40
CA LYS A 62 -15.10 -5.66 0.57
C LYS A 62 -16.39 -5.73 1.39
N ASP A 63 -17.46 -6.22 0.75
CA ASP A 63 -18.69 -6.62 1.43
C ASP A 63 -18.51 -8.06 1.96
N TRP A 64 -18.77 -8.27 3.25
CA TRP A 64 -18.54 -9.53 3.96
C TRP A 64 -19.80 -10.06 4.64
#